data_AF-A0A5S9P2G9-F1
#
_entry.id   AF-A0A5S9P2G9-F1
#
_cell.length_a   1.000
_cell.length_b   1.000
_cell.length_c   1.000
_cell.angle_alpha   90.00
_cell.angle_beta   90.00
_cell.angle_gamma   90.00
#
_symmetry.space_group_name_H-M   'P 1'
#
loop_
_entity.id
_entity.type
_entity.pdbx_description
1 polymer ?
#
loop_
_entity_poly.entity_id
_entity_poly.type
_entity_poly.pdbx_seq_one_letter_code
_entity_poly.pdbx_strand_id
1 'polypeptide(L)'
;MNQRQKIQAYCKIKWLLGGQCPILNDVKASYLTSYQIQPVDAMYQTSMNPARGMFIADAYDAIPEYTQTEVAKCAYAQMNEELLAQFEWMQKHLSLTIEPWPYESEPYKSSFDMLIDIHDHHLWYLKTADAFGHDCFHDTNPMLSDSGIRIGEYRLLMNDIFRIVHDVFGHAMNCNNFAANGEDQAWFDHSVMFSPLARIALTTETRGQNTWVNFGRHLRSGPNSLYRKGEENWTPPNQRPFAKQKIGMLPDIISGVRCTFENEVISTSLLPDWTPHTESYLMKNIQPAEHQL
;
A
#
# COMPACT_ATOMS: atom_id res chain seq x y z
N MET A 1 9.06 -9.99 -31.77
CA MET A 1 8.73 -9.53 -30.42
C MET A 1 9.87 -9.92 -29.49
N ASN A 2 10.58 -8.95 -28.90
CA ASN A 2 11.69 -9.25 -27.99
C ASN A 2 11.17 -9.84 -26.66
N GLN A 3 12.05 -10.38 -25.82
CA GLN A 3 11.67 -11.04 -24.56
C GLN A 3 10.87 -10.11 -23.62
N ARG A 4 11.21 -8.81 -23.58
CA ARG A 4 10.49 -7.80 -22.80
C ARG A 4 9.03 -7.66 -23.24
N GLN A 5 8.79 -7.53 -24.54
CA GLN A 5 7.45 -7.44 -25.10
C GLN A 5 6.64 -8.72 -24.84
N LYS A 6 7.29 -9.89 -24.78
CA LYS A 6 6.64 -11.17 -24.41
C LYS A 6 6.20 -11.19 -22.95
N ILE A 7 7.05 -10.74 -22.02
CA ILE A 7 6.71 -10.66 -20.59
C ILE A 7 5.58 -9.66 -20.37
N GLN A 8 5.67 -8.46 -20.96
CA GLN A 8 4.60 -7.47 -20.88
C GLN A 8 3.28 -8.01 -21.43
N ALA A 9 3.29 -8.63 -22.62
CA ALA A 9 2.08 -9.19 -23.21
C ALA A 9 1.50 -10.31 -22.34
N TYR A 10 2.34 -11.20 -21.82
CA TYR A 10 1.92 -12.28 -20.93
C TYR A 10 1.28 -11.75 -19.65
N CYS A 11 1.93 -10.83 -18.93
CA CYS A 11 1.38 -10.28 -17.69
C CYS A 11 0.10 -9.45 -17.95
N LYS A 12 0.05 -8.67 -19.05
CA LYS A 12 -1.17 -7.95 -19.45
C LYS A 12 -2.35 -8.91 -19.68
N ILE A 13 -2.13 -10.01 -20.40
CA ILE A 13 -3.16 -11.01 -20.67
C ILE A 13 -3.60 -11.68 -19.36
N LYS A 14 -2.66 -12.12 -18.51
CA LYS A 14 -2.98 -12.75 -17.23
C LYS A 14 -3.83 -11.84 -16.36
N TRP A 15 -3.45 -10.57 -16.26
CA TRP A 15 -4.19 -9.57 -15.50
C TRP A 15 -5.60 -9.33 -16.07
N LEU A 16 -5.75 -9.17 -17.39
CA LEU A 16 -7.06 -9.00 -18.04
C LEU A 16 -8.01 -10.19 -17.78
N LEU A 17 -7.44 -11.37 -17.57
CA LEU A 17 -8.17 -12.59 -17.23
C LEU A 17 -8.37 -12.79 -15.71
N GLY A 18 -8.02 -11.80 -14.88
CA GLY A 18 -8.14 -11.86 -13.43
C GLY A 18 -7.10 -12.75 -12.73
N GLY A 19 -6.02 -13.11 -13.42
CA GLY A 19 -4.92 -13.92 -12.89
C GLY A 19 -3.68 -13.10 -12.52
N GLN A 20 -2.80 -13.70 -11.71
CA GLN A 20 -1.50 -13.12 -11.34
C GLN A 20 -0.41 -13.42 -12.38
N CYS A 21 0.63 -12.58 -12.41
CA CYS A 21 1.85 -12.83 -13.17
C CYS A 21 3.03 -12.88 -12.20
N PRO A 22 3.40 -14.06 -11.68
CA PRO A 22 4.37 -14.17 -10.60
C PRO A 22 5.80 -14.07 -11.14
N ILE A 23 6.34 -12.86 -11.29
CA ILE A 23 7.72 -12.67 -11.77
C ILE A 23 8.73 -12.82 -10.63
N LEU A 24 8.35 -12.48 -9.39
CA LEU A 24 9.24 -12.51 -8.23
C LEU A 24 8.69 -13.31 -7.02
N ASN A 25 7.82 -14.31 -7.23
CA ASN A 25 7.24 -15.05 -6.10
C ASN A 25 8.27 -15.82 -5.26
N ASP A 26 9.35 -16.30 -5.89
CA ASP A 26 10.45 -16.95 -5.16
C ASP A 26 11.14 -15.98 -4.19
N VAL A 27 11.13 -14.68 -4.51
CA VAL A 27 11.69 -13.62 -3.65
C VAL A 27 10.92 -13.50 -2.34
N LYS A 28 9.57 -13.48 -2.40
CA LYS A 28 8.71 -13.50 -1.21
C LYS A 28 9.02 -14.69 -0.31
N ALA A 29 8.98 -15.89 -0.89
CA ALA A 29 9.21 -17.13 -0.16
C ALA A 29 10.59 -17.14 0.50
N SER A 30 11.62 -16.63 -0.20
CA SER A 30 12.98 -16.52 0.31
C SER A 30 13.08 -15.53 1.48
N TYR A 31 12.43 -14.37 1.40
CA TYR A 31 12.39 -13.41 2.50
C TYR A 31 11.71 -13.99 3.74
N LEU A 32 10.48 -14.54 3.58
CA LEU A 32 9.72 -15.13 4.69
C LEU A 32 10.53 -16.25 5.37
N THR A 33 11.20 -17.09 4.57
CA THR A 33 12.09 -18.14 5.09
C THR A 33 13.28 -17.57 5.85
N SER A 34 13.92 -16.52 5.33
CA SER A 34 15.11 -15.89 5.95
C SER A 34 14.81 -15.33 7.34
N TYR A 35 13.60 -14.82 7.54
CA TYR A 35 13.16 -14.20 8.80
C TYR A 35 12.23 -15.10 9.63
N GLN A 36 12.03 -16.36 9.21
CA GLN A 36 11.16 -17.34 9.88
C GLN A 36 9.71 -16.84 10.07
N ILE A 37 9.26 -15.98 9.17
CA ILE A 37 7.89 -15.45 9.16
C ILE A 37 6.98 -16.53 8.62
N GLN A 38 5.96 -16.91 9.41
CA GLN A 38 4.99 -17.90 8.99
C GLN A 38 4.16 -17.35 7.82
N PRO A 39 4.13 -18.03 6.66
CA PRO A 39 3.29 -17.61 5.56
C PRO A 39 1.82 -17.60 5.99
N VAL A 40 1.12 -16.50 5.72
CA VAL A 40 -0.34 -16.46 5.86
C VAL A 40 -0.95 -17.16 4.66
N ASP A 41 -1.64 -18.28 4.88
CA ASP A 41 -2.41 -18.99 3.85
C ASP A 41 -3.75 -18.28 3.60
N ALA A 42 -3.66 -17.06 3.06
CA ALA A 42 -4.81 -16.26 2.68
C ALA A 42 -4.68 -15.88 1.20
N MET A 43 -5.75 -16.10 0.44
CA MET A 43 -5.83 -15.72 -0.97
C MET A 43 -6.64 -14.43 -1.13
N TYR A 44 -6.17 -13.55 -2.00
CA TYR A 44 -6.97 -12.42 -2.45
C TYR A 44 -8.08 -12.92 -3.38
N GLN A 45 -9.30 -13.09 -2.84
CA GLN A 45 -10.40 -13.75 -3.56
C GLN A 45 -11.40 -12.78 -4.20
N THR A 46 -11.34 -11.47 -3.91
CA THR A 46 -12.31 -10.52 -4.45
C THR A 46 -11.71 -9.16 -4.67
N SER A 47 -11.77 -8.72 -5.92
CA SER A 47 -11.33 -7.42 -6.38
C SER A 47 -12.00 -6.26 -5.65
N MET A 48 -11.29 -5.15 -5.60
CA MET A 48 -11.82 -3.87 -5.16
C MET A 48 -13.07 -3.51 -5.98
N ASN A 49 -14.19 -3.31 -5.28
CA ASN A 49 -15.45 -2.85 -5.88
C ASN A 49 -15.82 -1.47 -5.30
N PRO A 50 -16.71 -0.71 -5.97
CA PRO A 50 -17.05 0.64 -5.53
C PRO A 50 -17.57 0.73 -4.09
N ALA A 51 -18.39 -0.21 -3.63
CA ALA A 51 -18.95 -0.17 -2.28
C ALA A 51 -17.84 -0.33 -1.21
N ARG A 52 -16.94 -1.30 -1.40
CA ARG A 52 -15.77 -1.48 -0.52
C ARG A 52 -14.86 -0.26 -0.54
N GLY A 53 -14.53 0.23 -1.73
CA GLY A 53 -13.67 1.39 -1.89
C GLY A 53 -14.24 2.64 -1.22
N MET A 54 -15.54 2.88 -1.35
CA MET A 54 -16.21 4.01 -0.70
C MET A 54 -16.20 3.88 0.82
N PHE A 55 -16.44 2.69 1.37
CA PHE A 55 -16.38 2.45 2.82
C PHE A 55 -14.99 2.74 3.39
N ILE A 56 -13.93 2.21 2.76
CA ILE A 56 -12.55 2.43 3.23
C ILE A 56 -12.18 3.91 3.06
N ALA A 57 -12.57 4.54 1.96
CA ALA A 57 -12.34 5.97 1.73
C ALA A 57 -13.02 6.85 2.79
N ASP A 58 -14.26 6.53 3.20
CA ASP A 58 -14.94 7.25 4.28
C ASP A 58 -14.27 7.03 5.64
N ALA A 59 -13.80 5.81 5.92
CA ALA A 59 -13.02 5.52 7.12
C ALA A 59 -11.70 6.30 7.13
N TYR A 60 -11.01 6.38 5.99
CA TYR A 60 -9.80 7.18 5.84
C TYR A 60 -10.07 8.68 5.99
N ASP A 61 -11.20 9.18 5.48
CA ASP A 61 -11.63 10.56 5.68
C ASP A 61 -11.88 10.87 7.17
N ALA A 62 -12.47 9.91 7.91
CA ALA A 62 -12.85 10.09 9.31
C ALA A 62 -11.70 10.02 10.31
N ILE A 63 -10.61 9.31 10.01
CA ILE A 63 -9.46 9.26 10.93
C ILE A 63 -8.77 10.63 11.05
N PRO A 64 -8.21 10.98 12.22
CA PRO A 64 -7.47 12.23 12.40
C PRO A 64 -6.26 12.28 11.46
N GLU A 65 -5.93 13.49 10.98
CA GLU A 65 -4.74 13.71 10.15
C GLU A 65 -3.47 13.29 10.90
N TYR A 66 -3.39 13.61 12.19
CA TYR A 66 -2.28 13.24 13.04
C TYR A 66 -2.75 12.77 14.41
N THR A 67 -2.18 11.67 14.88
CA THR A 67 -2.42 11.15 16.21
C THR A 67 -1.12 10.63 16.80
N GLN A 68 -0.94 10.82 18.10
CA GLN A 68 0.21 10.34 18.86
C GLN A 68 -0.23 9.30 19.89
N THR A 69 -1.28 8.53 19.58
CA THR A 69 -1.64 7.38 20.39
C THR A 69 -0.47 6.41 20.43
N GLU A 70 -0.29 5.74 21.58
CA GLU A 70 0.77 4.74 21.74
C GLU A 70 0.67 3.63 20.69
N VAL A 71 -0.55 3.21 20.36
CA VAL A 71 -0.80 2.26 19.27
C VAL A 71 -0.25 2.75 17.93
N ALA A 72 -0.52 4.00 17.53
CA ALA A 72 -0.02 4.53 16.26
C ALA A 72 1.52 4.61 16.27
N LYS A 73 2.12 5.12 17.35
CA LYS A 73 3.58 5.19 17.47
C LYS A 73 4.24 3.81 17.33
N CYS A 74 3.74 2.81 18.06
CA CYS A 74 4.29 1.46 18.01
C CYS A 74 4.04 0.78 16.66
N ALA A 75 2.88 0.99 16.04
CA ALA A 75 2.57 0.45 14.71
C ALA A 75 3.52 0.99 13.64
N TYR A 76 3.76 2.31 13.61
CA TYR A 76 4.70 2.91 12.66
C TYR A 76 6.15 2.56 12.97
N ALA A 77 6.55 2.48 14.25
CA ALA A 77 7.89 2.05 14.61
C ALA A 77 8.16 0.61 14.14
N GLN A 78 7.23 -0.31 14.39
CA GLN A 78 7.32 -1.70 13.95
C GLN A 78 7.33 -1.80 12.42
N MET A 79 6.49 -1.02 11.72
CA MET A 79 6.49 -0.97 10.26
C MET A 79 7.83 -0.48 9.72
N ASN A 80 8.40 0.58 10.30
CA ASN A 80 9.68 1.13 9.87
C ASN A 80 10.83 0.13 10.07
N GLU A 81 10.86 -0.58 11.20
CA GLU A 81 11.83 -1.65 11.46
C GLU A 81 11.73 -2.76 10.40
N GLU A 82 10.52 -3.23 10.11
CA GLU A 82 10.29 -4.30 9.14
C GLU A 82 10.54 -3.85 7.70
N LEU A 83 10.32 -2.57 7.37
CA LEU A 83 10.68 -1.98 6.08
C LEU A 83 12.20 -1.95 5.87
N LEU A 84 12.95 -1.55 6.91
CA LEU A 84 14.41 -1.56 6.86
C LEU A 84 14.95 -2.99 6.68
N ALA A 85 14.39 -3.95 7.42
CA ALA A 85 14.77 -5.36 7.26
C ALA A 85 14.51 -5.88 5.83
N GLN A 86 13.36 -5.56 5.25
CA GLN A 86 13.03 -5.89 3.86
C GLN A 86 13.99 -5.23 2.86
N PHE A 87 14.27 -3.94 3.03
CA PHE A 87 15.18 -3.19 2.18
C PHE A 87 16.61 -3.75 2.23
N GLU A 88 17.13 -4.03 3.42
CA GLU A 88 18.44 -4.65 3.58
C GLU A 88 18.52 -6.02 2.94
N TRP A 89 17.49 -6.83 3.12
CA TRP A 89 17.41 -8.15 2.48
C TRP A 89 17.39 -8.01 0.96
N MET A 90 16.60 -7.07 0.41
CA MET A 90 16.58 -6.79 -1.02
C MET A 90 17.97 -6.43 -1.54
N GLN A 91 18.69 -5.52 -0.87
CA GLN A 91 20.04 -5.13 -1.31
C GLN A 91 21.04 -6.29 -1.28
N LYS A 92 20.91 -7.21 -0.32
CA LYS A 92 21.82 -8.37 -0.17
C LYS A 92 21.53 -9.47 -1.19
N HIS A 93 20.26 -9.64 -1.58
CA HIS A 93 19.82 -10.82 -2.32
C HIS A 93 19.35 -10.52 -3.75
N LEU A 94 18.93 -9.29 -4.02
CA LEU A 94 18.52 -8.83 -5.34
C LEU A 94 19.67 -8.05 -5.96
N SER A 95 20.07 -8.45 -7.15
CA SER A 95 20.95 -7.64 -8.00
C SER A 95 20.11 -6.53 -8.64
N LEU A 96 19.66 -5.56 -7.85
CA LEU A 96 18.82 -4.44 -8.28
C LEU A 96 19.57 -3.12 -8.04
N THR A 97 19.75 -2.34 -9.10
CA THR A 97 20.26 -0.97 -9.00
C THR A 97 19.08 -0.06 -8.67
N ILE A 98 19.11 0.61 -7.52
CA ILE A 98 18.02 1.48 -7.06
C ILE A 98 18.51 2.93 -7.13
N GLU A 99 17.76 3.80 -7.81
CA GLU A 99 18.16 5.19 -8.01
C GLU A 99 17.00 6.17 -7.78
N PRO A 100 17.27 7.37 -7.22
CA PRO A 100 16.26 8.41 -7.08
C PRO A 100 15.86 8.95 -8.45
N TRP A 101 14.56 9.01 -8.72
CA TRP A 101 14.06 9.65 -9.93
C TRP A 101 14.43 11.15 -9.93
N PRO A 102 15.07 11.68 -10.99
CA PRO A 102 15.62 13.03 -10.96
C PRO A 102 14.61 14.13 -11.29
N TYR A 103 13.35 13.79 -11.58
CA TYR A 103 12.30 14.75 -11.94
C TYR A 103 11.14 14.74 -10.93
N GLU A 104 10.33 15.80 -10.92
CA GLU A 104 9.17 15.93 -10.03
C GLU A 104 7.95 15.09 -10.45
N SER A 105 8.00 14.44 -11.62
CA SER A 105 6.92 13.58 -12.11
C SER A 105 7.09 12.13 -11.67
N GLU A 106 6.05 11.30 -11.84
CA GLU A 106 6.18 9.85 -11.69
C GLU A 106 7.26 9.26 -12.63
N PRO A 107 8.07 8.30 -12.16
CA PRO A 107 9.11 7.65 -12.99
C PRO A 107 8.53 6.75 -14.08
N TYR A 108 7.34 6.18 -13.85
CA TYR A 108 6.74 5.18 -14.71
C TYR A 108 5.37 5.62 -15.22
N LYS A 109 5.10 5.37 -16.51
CA LYS A 109 3.77 5.59 -17.10
C LYS A 109 2.76 4.54 -16.65
N SER A 110 3.25 3.37 -16.26
CA SER A 110 2.45 2.24 -15.78
C SER A 110 3.31 1.31 -14.93
N SER A 111 2.66 0.50 -14.10
CA SER A 111 3.33 -0.57 -13.34
C SER A 111 4.06 -1.58 -14.24
N PHE A 112 3.64 -1.74 -15.50
CA PHE A 112 4.34 -2.60 -16.46
C PHE A 112 5.70 -2.05 -16.88
N ASP A 113 5.87 -0.73 -16.88
CA ASP A 113 7.16 -0.11 -17.17
C ASP A 113 8.11 -0.31 -15.99
N MET A 114 7.62 -0.16 -14.76
CA MET A 114 8.34 -0.50 -13.52
C MET A 114 8.76 -1.98 -13.49
N LEU A 115 7.84 -2.90 -13.83
CA LEU A 115 8.13 -4.33 -13.88
C LEU A 115 9.26 -4.70 -14.84
N ILE A 116 9.31 -4.03 -16.01
CA ILE A 116 10.43 -4.23 -16.95
C ILE A 116 11.72 -3.74 -16.34
N ASP A 117 11.70 -2.57 -15.72
CA ASP A 117 12.89 -1.97 -15.12
C ASP A 117 13.47 -2.92 -14.06
N ILE A 118 12.62 -3.43 -13.15
CA ILE A 118 13.01 -4.39 -12.11
C ILE A 118 13.56 -5.68 -12.75
N HIS A 119 12.91 -6.18 -13.81
CA HIS A 119 13.40 -7.32 -14.56
C HIS A 119 14.78 -7.05 -15.21
N ASP A 120 15.03 -5.81 -15.63
CA ASP A 120 16.31 -5.35 -16.18
C ASP A 120 17.30 -4.92 -15.07
N HIS A 121 17.06 -5.36 -13.82
CA HIS A 121 17.94 -5.13 -12.67
C HIS A 121 18.08 -3.66 -12.27
N HIS A 122 17.04 -2.85 -12.50
CA HIS A 122 17.00 -1.44 -12.14
C HIS A 122 15.64 -1.00 -11.54
N LEU A 123 15.62 -0.02 -10.65
CA LEU A 123 14.40 0.57 -10.10
C LEU A 123 14.61 2.06 -9.81
N TRP A 124 13.81 2.91 -10.45
CA TRP A 124 13.60 4.29 -10.06
C TRP A 124 12.55 4.38 -8.94
N TYR A 125 12.82 5.18 -7.92
CA TYR A 125 11.79 5.55 -6.94
C TYR A 125 11.53 7.06 -6.96
N LEU A 126 10.28 7.45 -6.75
CA LEU A 126 9.91 8.85 -6.59
C LEU A 126 10.33 9.33 -5.21
N LYS A 127 11.15 10.39 -5.15
CA LYS A 127 11.63 10.95 -3.88
C LYS A 127 10.48 11.50 -3.05
N THR A 128 10.56 11.30 -1.75
CA THR A 128 9.65 11.85 -0.76
C THR A 128 9.65 13.38 -0.82
N ALA A 129 10.82 14.00 -0.95
CA ALA A 129 10.97 15.45 -1.07
C ALA A 129 10.16 16.07 -2.22
N ASP A 130 9.85 15.31 -3.27
CA ASP A 130 9.13 15.81 -4.44
C ASP A 130 7.62 15.48 -4.40
N ALA A 131 7.18 14.58 -3.50
CA ALA A 131 5.84 13.97 -3.59
C ALA A 131 5.22 13.55 -2.24
N PHE A 132 5.63 14.11 -1.10
CA PHE A 132 5.04 13.80 0.21
C PHE A 132 3.74 14.58 0.53
N GLY A 133 3.13 15.19 -0.48
CA GLY A 133 1.97 16.08 -0.34
C GLY A 133 2.40 17.51 0.00
N HIS A 134 1.90 18.51 -0.73
CA HIS A 134 2.46 19.86 -0.68
C HIS A 134 2.01 20.71 0.53
N ASP A 135 0.94 20.34 1.25
CA ASP A 135 0.28 21.28 2.18
C ASP A 135 -0.15 20.71 3.56
N CYS A 136 0.01 19.41 3.85
CA CYS A 136 -0.65 18.80 5.02
C CYS A 136 0.11 17.63 5.65
N PHE A 137 1.39 17.81 5.99
CA PHE A 137 2.09 16.83 6.83
C PHE A 137 2.73 17.49 8.05
N HIS A 138 2.82 16.73 9.14
CA HIS A 138 3.52 17.15 10.35
C HIS A 138 5.00 16.77 10.26
N ASP A 139 5.90 17.65 10.68
CA ASP A 139 7.36 17.40 10.68
C ASP A 139 7.75 16.15 11.49
N THR A 140 6.91 15.78 12.45
CA THR A 140 7.04 14.59 13.29
C THR A 140 6.32 13.36 12.72
N ASN A 141 6.02 13.35 11.42
CA ASN A 141 5.50 12.16 10.74
C ASN A 141 6.59 11.07 10.69
N PRO A 142 6.34 9.85 11.21
CA PRO A 142 7.31 8.76 11.19
C PRO A 142 7.82 8.40 9.79
N MET A 143 7.05 8.67 8.73
CA MET A 143 7.46 8.43 7.35
C MET A 143 8.49 9.46 6.83
N LEU A 144 8.65 10.59 7.52
CA LEU A 144 9.69 11.59 7.26
C LEU A 144 10.95 11.39 8.10
N SER A 145 10.98 10.36 8.94
CA SER A 145 12.16 10.06 9.73
C SER A 145 13.31 9.58 8.85
N ASP A 146 14.53 9.82 9.33
CA ASP A 146 15.74 9.32 8.70
C ASP A 146 15.81 7.81 8.76
N SER A 147 16.02 7.16 7.61
CA SER A 147 16.29 5.72 7.59
C SER A 147 17.73 5.38 8.02
N GLY A 148 18.64 6.35 8.00
CA GLY A 148 20.08 6.14 8.17
C GLY A 148 20.77 5.60 6.91
N ILE A 149 20.05 5.42 5.81
CA ILE A 149 20.55 4.87 4.55
C ILE A 149 20.73 5.99 3.51
N ARG A 150 21.74 5.84 2.65
CA ARG A 150 21.99 6.74 1.51
C ARG A 150 22.14 5.96 0.22
N ILE A 151 21.68 6.54 -0.88
CA ILE A 151 22.02 6.13 -2.24
C ILE A 151 22.76 7.30 -2.89
N GLY A 152 24.06 7.12 -3.11
CA GLY A 152 24.97 8.23 -3.41
C GLY A 152 24.92 9.29 -2.29
N GLU A 153 24.70 10.55 -2.66
CA GLU A 153 24.59 11.66 -1.71
C GLU A 153 23.19 11.80 -1.08
N TYR A 154 22.18 11.15 -1.68
CA TYR A 154 20.79 11.30 -1.26
C TYR A 154 20.48 10.44 -0.03
N ARG A 155 19.98 11.09 1.02
CA ARG A 155 19.54 10.45 2.28
C ARG A 155 18.11 9.96 2.12
N LEU A 156 17.89 8.68 2.34
CA LEU A 156 16.56 8.08 2.24
C LEU A 156 15.76 8.40 3.51
N LEU A 157 14.56 8.94 3.33
CA LEU A 157 13.55 8.99 4.39
C LEU A 157 12.82 7.64 4.47
N MET A 158 12.15 7.36 5.58
CA MET A 158 11.39 6.11 5.72
C MET A 158 10.33 5.93 4.63
N ASN A 159 9.75 7.03 4.11
CA ASN A 159 8.84 6.98 2.97
C ASN A 159 9.54 6.61 1.65
N ASP A 160 10.82 6.96 1.46
CA ASP A 160 11.59 6.50 0.29
C ASP A 160 11.82 4.99 0.37
N ILE A 161 12.22 4.49 1.55
CA ILE A 161 12.36 3.05 1.82
C ILE A 161 11.04 2.34 1.56
N PHE A 162 9.94 2.88 2.10
CA PHE A 162 8.61 2.33 1.90
C PHE A 162 8.22 2.20 0.43
N ARG A 163 8.40 3.26 -0.38
CA ARG A 163 8.10 3.23 -1.82
C ARG A 163 8.91 2.14 -2.54
N ILE A 164 10.21 2.08 -2.30
CA ILE A 164 11.10 1.09 -2.92
C ILE A 164 10.68 -0.34 -2.56
N VAL A 165 10.48 -0.60 -1.28
CA VAL A 165 10.10 -1.93 -0.76
C VAL A 165 8.72 -2.31 -1.26
N HIS A 166 7.76 -1.37 -1.29
CA HIS A 166 6.41 -1.61 -1.76
C HIS A 166 6.33 -1.84 -3.27
N ASP A 167 7.13 -1.16 -4.08
CA ASP A 167 7.21 -1.43 -5.52
C ASP A 167 7.67 -2.87 -5.80
N VAL A 168 8.60 -3.40 -5.02
CA VAL A 168 9.08 -4.78 -5.17
C VAL A 168 8.12 -5.79 -4.57
N PHE A 169 7.80 -5.67 -3.28
CA PHE A 169 7.00 -6.66 -2.55
C PHE A 169 5.48 -6.44 -2.62
N GLY A 170 5.01 -5.27 -3.03
CA GLY A 170 3.59 -5.02 -3.30
C GLY A 170 3.28 -5.23 -4.77
N HIS A 171 3.98 -4.52 -5.65
CA HIS A 171 3.64 -4.51 -7.08
C HIS A 171 4.32 -5.61 -7.87
N ALA A 172 5.63 -5.78 -7.74
CA ALA A 172 6.40 -6.59 -8.67
C ALA A 172 6.21 -8.10 -8.52
N MET A 173 5.92 -8.59 -7.31
CA MET A 173 5.77 -10.03 -7.05
C MET A 173 4.71 -10.68 -7.93
N ASN A 174 3.50 -10.12 -7.94
CA ASN A 174 2.34 -10.66 -8.63
C ASN A 174 1.88 -9.83 -9.83
N CYS A 175 2.66 -8.80 -10.21
CA CYS A 175 2.34 -7.80 -11.23
C CYS A 175 1.06 -7.02 -10.93
N ASN A 176 0.93 -6.57 -9.70
CA ASN A 176 -0.19 -5.73 -9.27
C ASN A 176 -0.01 -4.32 -9.86
N ASN A 177 -1.03 -3.80 -10.53
CA ASN A 177 -0.94 -2.49 -11.18
C ASN A 177 -1.27 -1.31 -10.28
N PHE A 178 -0.98 -0.10 -10.74
CA PHE A 178 -1.23 1.14 -9.99
C PHE A 178 -2.69 1.63 -10.04
N ALA A 179 -3.62 0.81 -10.56
CA ALA A 179 -5.04 1.14 -10.49
C ALA A 179 -5.62 0.64 -9.17
N ALA A 180 -6.75 1.20 -8.75
CA ALA A 180 -7.40 0.92 -7.45
C ALA A 180 -7.42 -0.56 -7.02
N ASN A 181 -7.70 -1.48 -7.94
CA ASN A 181 -7.71 -2.91 -7.67
C ASN A 181 -6.31 -3.52 -7.52
N GLY A 182 -5.36 -3.10 -8.35
CA GLY A 182 -3.99 -3.56 -8.24
C GLY A 182 -3.33 -3.03 -6.97
N GLU A 183 -3.58 -1.79 -6.57
CA GLU A 183 -3.14 -1.22 -5.30
C GLU A 183 -3.68 -1.99 -4.07
N ASP A 184 -4.97 -2.35 -4.08
CA ASP A 184 -5.55 -3.19 -3.01
C ASP A 184 -4.91 -4.59 -2.97
N GLN A 185 -4.60 -5.17 -4.13
CA GLN A 185 -3.91 -6.45 -4.19
C GLN A 185 -2.44 -6.33 -3.76
N ALA A 186 -1.76 -5.25 -4.12
CA ALA A 186 -0.38 -4.96 -3.71
C ALA A 186 -0.29 -4.76 -2.19
N TRP A 187 -1.23 -4.02 -1.60
CA TRP A 187 -1.35 -3.93 -0.14
C TRP A 187 -1.54 -5.32 0.47
N PHE A 188 -2.46 -6.14 -0.04
CA PHE A 188 -2.68 -7.47 0.53
C PHE A 188 -1.41 -8.34 0.48
N ASP A 189 -0.77 -8.41 -0.70
CA ASP A 189 0.42 -9.23 -0.93
C ASP A 189 1.61 -8.83 -0.05
N HIS A 190 1.78 -7.52 0.18
CA HIS A 190 2.81 -6.97 1.05
C HIS A 190 2.43 -7.11 2.53
N SER A 191 1.16 -6.89 2.90
CA SER A 191 0.67 -6.91 4.28
C SER A 191 0.91 -8.24 5.00
N VAL A 192 0.85 -9.36 4.26
CA VAL A 192 1.09 -10.70 4.80
C VAL A 192 2.58 -10.98 5.07
N MET A 193 3.46 -10.05 4.71
CA MET A 193 4.89 -10.08 5.04
C MET A 193 5.23 -9.31 6.31
N PHE A 194 4.27 -8.54 6.85
CA PHE A 194 4.44 -7.77 8.07
C PHE A 194 3.82 -8.47 9.29
N SER A 195 4.36 -8.15 10.46
CA SER A 195 3.70 -8.44 11.74
C SER A 195 2.30 -7.80 11.80
N PRO A 196 1.37 -8.34 12.60
CA PRO A 196 0.04 -7.75 12.74
C PRO A 196 0.10 -6.27 13.17
N LEU A 197 1.03 -5.89 14.04
CA LEU A 197 1.18 -4.50 14.50
C LEU A 197 1.60 -3.56 13.37
N ALA A 198 2.64 -3.91 12.59
CA ALA A 198 3.07 -3.11 11.45
C ALA A 198 2.00 -3.02 10.35
N ARG A 199 1.22 -4.08 10.15
CA ARG A 199 0.14 -4.12 9.15
C ARG A 199 -0.89 -3.00 9.36
N ILE A 200 -1.14 -2.59 10.60
CA ILE A 200 -2.11 -1.53 10.89
C ILE A 200 -1.64 -0.21 10.23
N ALA A 201 -0.39 0.19 10.44
CA ALA A 201 0.19 1.38 9.83
C ALA A 201 0.27 1.26 8.30
N LEU A 202 0.74 0.11 7.79
CA LEU A 202 0.80 -0.16 6.35
C LEU A 202 -0.57 0.03 5.68
N THR A 203 -1.64 -0.42 6.33
CA THR A 203 -3.00 -0.30 5.80
C THR A 203 -3.43 1.16 5.65
N THR A 204 -3.05 2.03 6.58
CA THR A 204 -3.27 3.48 6.46
C THR A 204 -2.45 4.08 5.32
N GLU A 205 -1.16 3.71 5.21
CA GLU A 205 -0.24 4.25 4.20
C GLU A 205 -0.54 3.82 2.76
N THR A 206 -1.21 2.69 2.57
CA THR A 206 -1.53 2.15 1.25
C THR A 206 -3.04 2.16 0.99
N ARG A 207 -3.76 1.19 1.54
CA ARG A 207 -5.16 0.90 1.30
C ARG A 207 -6.05 2.10 1.56
N GLY A 208 -5.80 2.84 2.65
CA GLY A 208 -6.50 4.06 3.01
C GLY A 208 -6.34 5.17 1.96
N GLN A 209 -5.10 5.58 1.69
CA GLN A 209 -4.80 6.63 0.70
C GLN A 209 -5.32 6.28 -0.69
N ASN A 210 -5.02 5.06 -1.16
CA ASN A 210 -5.46 4.59 -2.48
C ASN A 210 -6.98 4.63 -2.62
N THR A 211 -7.72 4.17 -1.60
CA THR A 211 -9.19 4.18 -1.68
C THR A 211 -9.75 5.57 -1.59
N TRP A 212 -9.16 6.47 -0.79
CA TRP A 212 -9.54 7.88 -0.79
C TRP A 212 -9.39 8.53 -2.17
N VAL A 213 -8.23 8.34 -2.82
CA VAL A 213 -7.96 8.88 -4.17
C VAL A 213 -8.88 8.30 -5.24
N ASN A 214 -9.38 7.06 -5.06
CA ASN A 214 -10.18 6.38 -6.08
C ASN A 214 -11.69 6.33 -5.83
N PHE A 215 -12.13 6.55 -4.59
CA PHE A 215 -13.52 6.40 -4.15
C PHE A 215 -13.95 7.44 -3.11
N GLY A 216 -13.12 8.44 -2.81
CA GLY A 216 -13.43 9.51 -1.87
C GLY A 216 -14.64 10.35 -2.28
N ARG A 217 -15.18 11.12 -1.34
CA ARG A 217 -16.41 11.92 -1.54
C ARG A 217 -16.32 12.89 -2.72
N HIS A 218 -15.11 13.36 -3.03
CA HIS A 218 -14.83 14.23 -4.17
C HIS A 218 -15.07 13.60 -5.55
N LEU A 219 -15.29 12.27 -5.64
CA LEU A 219 -15.61 11.56 -6.88
C LEU A 219 -17.05 11.05 -6.94
N ARG A 220 -17.87 11.35 -5.94
CA ARG A 220 -19.19 10.76 -5.76
C ARG A 220 -20.31 11.65 -6.31
N SER A 221 -21.22 11.04 -7.04
CA SER A 221 -22.50 11.65 -7.45
C SER A 221 -23.60 11.49 -6.39
N GLY A 222 -23.36 10.66 -5.37
CA GLY A 222 -24.27 10.40 -4.26
C GLY A 222 -23.67 9.41 -3.25
N PRO A 223 -24.40 9.05 -2.17
CA PRO A 223 -23.83 8.22 -1.09
C PRO A 223 -23.26 6.87 -1.53
N ASN A 224 -23.84 6.27 -2.58
CA ASN A 224 -23.48 4.95 -3.09
C ASN A 224 -23.12 4.96 -4.59
N SER A 225 -22.72 6.11 -5.15
CA SER A 225 -22.46 6.25 -6.59
C SER A 225 -21.26 7.15 -6.90
N LEU A 226 -20.44 6.72 -7.85
CA LEU A 226 -19.34 7.50 -8.42
C LEU A 226 -19.78 8.14 -9.74
N TYR A 227 -19.22 9.31 -10.04
CA TYR A 227 -19.30 9.86 -11.39
C TYR A 227 -18.66 8.90 -12.39
N ARG A 228 -19.24 8.81 -13.59
CA ARG A 228 -18.78 7.99 -14.70
C ARG A 228 -18.03 8.82 -15.73
N LYS A 229 -17.11 8.17 -16.44
CA LYS A 229 -16.36 8.81 -17.53
C LYS A 229 -17.31 9.44 -18.54
N GLY A 230 -17.15 10.76 -18.75
CA GLY A 230 -17.99 11.56 -19.65
C GLY A 230 -19.07 12.39 -18.95
N GLU A 231 -19.30 12.19 -17.65
CA GLU A 231 -20.14 13.06 -16.84
C GLU A 231 -19.37 14.35 -16.46
N GLU A 232 -20.08 15.47 -16.30
CA GLU A 232 -19.51 16.81 -16.11
C GLU A 232 -18.53 16.89 -14.93
N ASN A 233 -18.83 16.20 -13.83
CA ASN A 233 -18.03 16.20 -12.60
C ASN A 233 -17.10 14.98 -12.48
N TRP A 234 -16.87 14.24 -13.57
CA TRP A 234 -15.94 13.12 -13.55
C TRP A 234 -14.49 13.57 -13.60
N THR A 235 -13.73 13.26 -12.56
CA THR A 235 -12.29 13.57 -12.49
C THR A 235 -11.45 12.39 -12.97
N PRO A 236 -10.66 12.53 -14.06
CA PRO A 236 -9.76 11.48 -14.52
C PRO A 236 -8.64 11.23 -13.49
N PRO A 237 -8.09 10.00 -13.40
CA PRO A 237 -7.11 9.63 -12.36
C PRO A 237 -5.92 10.59 -12.21
N ASN A 238 -5.37 11.10 -13.31
CA ASN A 238 -4.22 12.02 -13.32
C ASN A 238 -4.54 13.46 -12.90
N GLN A 239 -5.82 13.78 -12.66
CA GLN A 239 -6.27 15.09 -12.15
C GLN A 239 -6.88 14.98 -10.75
N ARG A 240 -6.87 13.79 -10.15
CA ARG A 240 -7.38 13.62 -8.79
C ARG A 240 -6.38 14.21 -7.79
N PRO A 241 -6.87 14.86 -6.73
CA PRO A 241 -5.99 15.36 -5.70
C PRO A 241 -5.27 14.20 -4.99
N PHE A 242 -4.08 14.47 -4.48
CA PHE A 242 -3.42 13.55 -3.56
C PHE A 242 -4.19 13.48 -2.24
N ALA A 243 -4.22 12.29 -1.63
CA ALA A 243 -4.69 12.16 -0.26
C ALA A 243 -3.79 12.98 0.66
N LYS A 244 -4.40 13.62 1.67
CA LYS A 244 -3.62 14.16 2.79
C LYS A 244 -2.91 13.00 3.48
N GLN A 245 -1.64 13.18 3.83
CA GLN A 245 -0.93 12.19 4.64
C GLN A 245 -1.55 12.11 6.03
N LYS A 246 -1.89 10.88 6.47
CA LYS A 246 -2.51 10.64 7.78
C LYS A 246 -1.82 9.52 8.51
N ILE A 247 -1.65 9.67 9.83
CA ILE A 247 -1.09 8.64 10.71
C ILE A 247 -2.11 8.00 11.66
N GLY A 248 -3.40 8.23 11.40
CA GLY A 248 -4.50 7.59 12.13
C GLY A 248 -4.63 6.10 11.81
N MET A 249 -5.18 5.32 12.74
CA MET A 249 -5.40 3.89 12.56
C MET A 249 -6.80 3.65 11.97
N LEU A 250 -6.86 2.92 10.86
CA LEU A 250 -8.13 2.47 10.29
C LEU A 250 -8.78 1.38 11.17
N PRO A 251 -10.12 1.21 11.10
CA PRO A 251 -10.82 0.12 11.77
C PRO A 251 -10.20 -1.26 11.53
N ASP A 252 -10.25 -2.13 12.53
CA ASP A 252 -9.69 -3.49 12.49
C ASP A 252 -10.22 -4.32 11.30
N ILE A 253 -11.47 -4.11 10.93
CA ILE A 253 -12.09 -4.79 9.79
C ILE A 253 -11.42 -4.46 8.45
N ILE A 254 -10.70 -3.33 8.35
CA ILE A 254 -9.98 -2.91 7.13
C ILE A 254 -8.55 -3.46 7.12
N SER A 255 -7.88 -3.52 8.26
CA SER A 255 -6.52 -4.07 8.36
C SER A 255 -6.50 -5.59 8.52
N GLY A 256 -7.61 -6.18 8.97
CA GLY A 256 -7.69 -7.57 9.38
C GLY A 256 -7.02 -7.85 10.72
N VAL A 257 -6.70 -6.82 11.48
CA VAL A 257 -5.92 -6.92 12.72
C VAL A 257 -6.70 -6.30 13.86
N ARG A 258 -7.03 -7.11 14.86
CA ARG A 258 -7.49 -6.61 16.16
C ARG A 258 -6.30 -6.12 16.95
N CYS A 259 -6.41 -4.90 17.47
CA CYS A 259 -5.43 -4.31 18.37
C CYS A 259 -6.11 -3.92 19.68
N THR A 260 -5.52 -4.31 20.81
CA THR A 260 -5.94 -3.86 22.14
C THR A 260 -4.78 -3.15 22.82
N PHE A 261 -5.12 -2.17 23.67
CA PHE A 261 -4.17 -1.46 24.52
C PHE A 261 -4.71 -1.47 25.95
N GLU A 262 -4.18 -2.38 26.77
CA GLU A 262 -4.64 -2.61 28.14
C GLU A 262 -3.42 -2.68 29.06
N ASN A 263 -3.46 -1.96 30.18
CA ASN A 263 -2.36 -1.91 31.17
C ASN A 263 -0.99 -1.61 30.53
N GLU A 264 -0.95 -0.64 29.61
CA GLU A 264 0.26 -0.24 28.86
C GLU A 264 0.83 -1.32 27.93
N VAL A 265 0.10 -2.41 27.68
CA VAL A 265 0.49 -3.49 26.77
C VAL A 265 -0.34 -3.42 25.49
N ILE A 266 0.35 -3.35 24.35
CA ILE A 266 -0.27 -3.50 23.03
C ILE A 266 -0.29 -4.98 22.68
N SER A 267 -1.47 -5.50 22.35
CA SER A 267 -1.64 -6.86 21.85
C SER A 267 -2.34 -6.84 20.50
N THR A 268 -1.82 -7.62 19.55
CA THR A 268 -2.37 -7.69 18.19
C THR A 268 -2.62 -9.12 17.78
N SER A 269 -3.75 -9.37 17.13
CA SER A 269 -4.08 -10.66 16.52
C SER A 269 -4.79 -10.48 15.19
N LEU A 270 -4.61 -11.44 14.29
CA LEU A 270 -5.40 -11.47 13.06
C LEU A 270 -6.86 -11.76 13.39
N LEU A 271 -7.78 -11.06 12.72
CA LEU A 271 -9.20 -11.37 12.81
C LEU A 271 -9.45 -12.79 12.24
N PRO A 272 -10.17 -13.67 12.96
CA PRO A 272 -10.48 -15.01 12.47
C PRO A 272 -11.22 -14.96 11.13
N ASP A 273 -10.83 -15.83 10.19
CA ASP A 273 -11.41 -15.96 8.85
C ASP A 273 -11.44 -14.66 8.03
N TRP A 274 -10.61 -13.68 8.41
CA TRP A 274 -10.58 -12.41 7.73
C TRP A 274 -9.78 -12.49 6.44
N THR A 275 -10.39 -11.99 5.37
CA THR A 275 -9.83 -11.75 4.06
C THR A 275 -10.51 -10.52 3.48
N PRO A 276 -9.96 -9.87 2.44
CA PRO A 276 -10.69 -8.85 1.70
C PRO A 276 -12.05 -9.34 1.18
N HIS A 277 -12.20 -10.64 0.91
CA HIS A 277 -13.49 -11.24 0.54
C HIS A 277 -14.48 -11.22 1.71
N THR A 278 -14.11 -11.75 2.87
CA THR A 278 -14.99 -11.86 4.04
C THR A 278 -15.32 -10.48 4.64
N GLU A 279 -14.38 -9.55 4.60
CA GLU A 279 -14.56 -8.12 4.90
C GLU A 279 -15.80 -7.55 4.20
N SER A 280 -16.00 -7.85 2.92
CA SER A 280 -17.11 -7.29 2.13
C SER A 280 -18.49 -7.76 2.58
N TYR A 281 -18.57 -8.90 3.26
CA TYR A 281 -19.81 -9.36 3.89
C TYR A 281 -19.99 -8.72 5.26
N LEU A 282 -18.90 -8.57 6.01
CA LEU A 282 -18.91 -7.92 7.32
C LEU A 282 -19.33 -6.45 7.21
N MET A 283 -18.86 -5.73 6.17
CA MET A 283 -19.27 -4.35 5.88
C MET A 283 -20.79 -4.18 5.67
N LYS A 284 -21.47 -5.17 5.08
CA LYS A 284 -22.93 -5.09 4.84
C LYS A 284 -23.75 -5.12 6.14
N ASN A 285 -23.14 -5.60 7.23
CA ASN A 285 -23.78 -5.73 8.53
C ASN A 285 -23.40 -4.60 9.50
N ILE A 286 -22.49 -3.71 9.11
CA ILE A 286 -22.15 -2.51 9.88
C ILE A 286 -23.22 -1.47 9.53
N GLN A 287 -24.22 -1.32 10.41
CA GLN A 287 -25.07 -0.11 10.42
C GLN A 287 -24.14 1.11 10.57
N PRO A 288 -24.45 2.26 9.94
CA PRO A 288 -23.70 3.49 10.16
C PRO A 288 -23.90 3.91 11.62
N ALA A 289 -23.07 3.38 12.51
CA ALA A 289 -23.12 3.67 13.93
C ALA A 289 -22.35 4.96 14.18
N GLU A 290 -23.01 5.88 14.87
CA GLU A 290 -22.47 7.07 15.51
C GLU A 290 -21.13 6.75 16.19
N HIS A 291 -20.02 7.15 15.56
CA HIS A 291 -18.70 7.02 16.18
C HIS A 291 -18.50 8.14 17.19
N GLN A 292 -18.81 7.83 18.46
CA GLN A 292 -18.14 8.45 19.61
C GLN A 292 -16.81 7.72 19.84
N LEU A 293 -15.71 8.43 19.65
CA LEU A 293 -14.44 8.31 20.37
C LEU A 293 -13.93 9.73 20.65
#